data_AF-A0A0N1G8Q8-F1
#
_entry.id   AF-A0A0N1G8Q8-F1
#
_cell.length_a   1.000
_cell.length_b   1.000
_cell.length_c   1.000
_cell.angle_alpha   90.00
_cell.angle_beta   90.00
_cell.angle_gamma   90.00
#
_symmetry.space_group_name_H-M   'P 1'
#
loop_
_entity.id
_entity.type
_entity.pdbx_description
1 polymer ?
#
loop_
_entity_poly.entity_id
_entity_poly.type
_entity_poly.pdbx_seq_one_letter_code
_entity_poly.pdbx_strand_id
1 'polypeptide(L)'
;MRVMGQRMRAAGGCLLAAVGAGAGLAVWSVNSRDRFQRFEQGPDWSVLYAELPLMVLGGTAAALGLWALGLRALGRRVRARR
;
A
#
# COMPACT_ATOMS: atom_id res chain seq x y z
N MET A 1 -13.91 -26.99 3.76
CA MET A 1 -12.98 -26.07 4.46
C MET A 1 -11.99 -25.30 3.56
N ARG A 2 -11.41 -25.89 2.50
CA ARG A 2 -10.37 -25.20 1.67
C ARG A 2 -10.87 -23.95 0.91
N VAL A 3 -12.09 -23.97 0.39
CA VAL A 3 -12.71 -22.81 -0.32
C VAL A 3 -12.85 -21.59 0.59
N MET A 4 -13.27 -21.80 1.85
CA MET A 4 -13.43 -20.72 2.83
C MET A 4 -12.07 -20.06 3.17
N GLY A 5 -11.02 -20.87 3.29
CA GLY A 5 -9.64 -20.37 3.51
C GLY A 5 -9.10 -19.56 2.34
N GLN A 6 -9.42 -19.90 1.09
CA GLN A 6 -9.06 -19.10 -0.08
C GLN A 6 -9.79 -17.75 -0.12
N ARG A 7 -11.10 -17.74 0.18
CA ARG A 7 -11.89 -16.49 0.23
C ARG A 7 -11.39 -15.53 1.31
N MET A 8 -11.08 -16.02 2.51
CA MET A 8 -10.47 -15.20 3.56
C MET A 8 -9.12 -14.62 3.15
N ARG A 9 -8.31 -15.38 2.41
CA ARG A 9 -7.01 -14.91 1.92
C ARG A 9 -7.15 -13.82 0.86
N ALA A 10 -8.10 -13.97 -0.05
CA ALA A 10 -8.43 -12.97 -1.06
C ALA A 10 -8.97 -11.68 -0.41
N ALA A 11 -9.92 -11.82 0.52
CA ALA A 11 -10.46 -10.69 1.28
C ALA A 11 -9.37 -9.97 2.08
N GLY A 12 -8.47 -10.72 2.74
CA GLY A 12 -7.33 -10.15 3.46
C GLY A 12 -6.39 -9.37 2.54
N GLY A 13 -6.10 -9.88 1.34
CA GLY A 13 -5.31 -9.18 0.33
C GLY A 13 -5.95 -7.87 -0.12
N CYS A 14 -7.25 -7.87 -0.41
CA CYS A 14 -7.98 -6.64 -0.78
C CYS A 14 -8.00 -5.62 0.35
N LEU A 15 -8.25 -6.06 1.59
CA LEU A 15 -8.28 -5.17 2.74
C LEU A 15 -6.91 -4.51 2.95
N LEU A 16 -5.85 -5.29 2.80
CA LEU A 16 -4.49 -4.78 2.95
C LEU A 16 -4.08 -3.84 1.80
N ALA A 17 -4.56 -4.10 0.58
CA ALA A 17 -4.36 -3.20 -0.55
C ALA A 17 -5.04 -1.84 -0.29
N ALA A 18 -6.27 -1.86 0.24
CA ALA A 18 -7.00 -0.64 0.63
C ALA A 18 -6.29 0.12 1.76
N VAL A 19 -5.79 -0.59 2.78
CA VAL A 19 -5.00 0.01 3.87
C VAL A 19 -3.70 0.62 3.33
N GLY A 20 -2.99 -0.09 2.45
CA GLY A 20 -1.76 0.40 1.82
C GLY A 20 -2.00 1.64 0.96
N ALA A 21 -3.08 1.65 0.16
CA ALA A 21 -3.48 2.82 -0.63
C ALA A 21 -3.81 4.02 0.28
N GLY A 22 -4.59 3.79 1.34
CA GLY A 22 -4.95 4.83 2.32
C GLY A 22 -3.74 5.38 3.07
N ALA A 23 -2.79 4.53 3.43
CA ALA A 23 -1.53 4.96 4.05
C ALA A 23 -0.68 5.80 3.08
N GLY A 24 -0.59 5.40 1.81
CA GLY A 24 0.05 6.17 0.76
C GLY A 24 -0.58 7.56 0.59
N LEU A 25 -1.92 7.63 0.57
CA LEU A 25 -2.65 8.91 0.53
C LEU A 25 -2.40 9.76 1.77
N ALA A 26 -2.39 9.16 2.96
CA ALA A 26 -2.13 9.87 4.20
C ALA A 26 -0.71 10.46 4.21
N VAL A 27 0.29 9.72 3.74
CA VAL A 27 1.66 10.23 3.61
C VAL A 27 1.75 11.34 2.56
N TRP A 28 1.07 11.19 1.42
CA TRP A 28 1.02 12.25 0.41
C TRP A 28 0.28 13.51 0.91
N SER A 29 -0.73 13.36 1.77
CA SER A 29 -1.47 14.51 2.30
C SER A 29 -0.67 15.30 3.33
N VAL A 30 0.32 14.68 3.97
CA VAL A 30 1.31 15.39 4.80
C VAL A 30 2.04 16.39 3.90
N ASN A 31 1.98 17.67 4.28
CA ASN A 31 2.54 18.79 3.54
C ASN A 31 1.85 19.13 2.21
N SER A 32 0.60 18.68 2.01
CA SER A 32 -0.24 19.09 0.88
C SER A 32 -0.37 20.61 0.75
N ARG A 33 -0.43 21.32 1.88
CA ARG A 33 -0.54 22.78 1.92
C ARG A 33 0.63 23.51 1.25
N ASP A 34 1.85 23.05 1.50
CA ASP A 34 3.07 23.58 0.88
C ASP A 34 3.15 23.23 -0.62
N ARG A 35 2.73 22.01 -0.97
CA ARG A 35 2.59 21.56 -2.37
C ARG A 35 1.60 22.43 -3.16
N PHE A 36 0.44 22.74 -2.58
CA PHE A 36 -0.55 23.61 -3.22
C PHE A 36 -0.09 25.07 -3.32
N GLN A 37 0.63 25.60 -2.33
CA GLN A 37 1.24 26.93 -2.43
C GLN A 37 2.23 27.03 -3.60
N ARG A 38 3.06 26.00 -3.82
CA ARG A 38 3.94 25.95 -5.00
C ARG A 38 3.15 25.88 -6.31
N PHE A 39 2.04 25.14 -6.31
CA PHE A 39 1.14 25.04 -7.46
C PHE A 39 0.53 26.38 -7.88
N GLU A 40 0.21 27.23 -6.90
CA GLU A 40 -0.30 28.59 -7.14
C GLU A 40 0.78 29.53 -7.72
N GLN A 41 2.05 29.32 -7.38
CA GLN A 41 3.17 30.11 -7.91
C GLN A 41 3.62 29.64 -9.31
N GLY A 42 3.39 28.38 -9.65
CA GLY A 42 3.61 27.82 -10.96
C GLY A 42 2.91 26.46 -11.08
N PRO A 43 2.01 26.26 -12.06
CA PRO A 43 1.18 25.06 -12.11
C PRO A 43 2.03 23.81 -12.40
N ASP A 44 2.42 23.10 -11.34
CA ASP A 44 3.19 21.87 -11.39
C ASP A 44 2.28 20.64 -11.26
N TRP A 45 1.71 20.23 -12.39
CA TRP A 45 0.81 19.09 -12.51
C TRP A 45 1.43 17.75 -12.07
N SER A 46 2.76 17.66 -11.96
CA SER A 46 3.45 16.44 -11.54
C SER A 46 3.09 16.02 -10.11
N VAL A 47 2.80 16.98 -9.23
CA VAL A 47 2.43 16.72 -7.84
C VAL A 47 1.15 15.89 -7.73
N LEU A 48 0.19 16.15 -8.63
CA LEU A 48 -1.09 15.46 -8.67
C LEU A 48 -1.05 14.18 -9.53
N TYR A 49 -0.37 14.22 -10.67
CA TYR A 49 -0.41 13.09 -11.63
C TYR A 49 0.74 12.10 -11.47
N ALA A 50 1.87 12.49 -10.88
CA ALA A 50 3.00 11.60 -10.64
C ALA A 50 3.11 11.24 -9.15
N GLU A 51 3.17 12.23 -8.26
CA GLU A 51 3.40 11.98 -6.83
C GLU A 51 2.23 11.24 -6.15
N LEU A 52 0.99 11.64 -6.45
CA LEU A 52 -0.21 11.07 -5.83
C LEU A 52 -0.39 9.59 -6.22
N PRO A 53 -0.36 9.21 -7.51
CA PRO A 53 -0.44 7.80 -7.90
C PRO A 53 0.76 7.01 -7.41
N LEU A 54 1.96 7.59 -7.42
CA LEU A 54 3.17 6.93 -6.93
C LEU A 54 3.07 6.59 -5.43
N MET A 55 2.55 7.50 -4.61
CA MET A 55 2.35 7.26 -3.18
C MET A 55 1.26 6.23 -2.92
N VAL A 56 0.14 6.28 -3.66
CA VAL A 56 -0.94 5.28 -3.57
C VAL A 56 -0.43 3.89 -3.95
N LEU A 57 0.15 3.76 -5.14
CA LEU A 57 0.67 2.49 -5.66
C LEU A 57 1.82 1.98 -4.80
N GLY A 58 2.73 2.87 -4.38
CA GLY A 58 3.83 2.56 -3.48
C GLY A 58 3.34 2.05 -2.14
N GLY A 59 2.34 2.71 -1.54
CA GLY A 59 1.71 2.27 -0.29
C GLY A 59 1.03 0.90 -0.42
N THR A 60 0.27 0.68 -1.49
CA THR A 60 -0.34 -0.63 -1.79
C THR A 60 0.71 -1.72 -1.99
N ALA A 61 1.74 -1.46 -2.80
CA ALA A 61 2.81 -2.42 -3.07
C ALA A 61 3.61 -2.76 -1.81
N ALA A 62 3.91 -1.77 -0.98
CA ALA A 62 4.60 -1.97 0.30
C ALA A 62 3.77 -2.84 1.25
N ALA A 63 2.48 -2.55 1.40
CA ALA A 63 1.60 -3.32 2.27
C ALA A 63 1.50 -4.79 1.82
N LEU A 64 1.22 -5.02 0.52
CA LEU A 64 1.15 -6.37 -0.05
C LEU A 64 2.50 -7.10 0.03
N GLY A 65 3.60 -6.40 -0.21
CA GLY A 65 4.96 -6.93 -0.09
C GLY A 65 5.25 -7.42 1.33
N LEU A 66 4.96 -6.60 2.35
CA LEU A 66 5.13 -6.97 3.76
C LEU A 66 4.29 -8.19 4.13
N TRP A 67 3.05 -8.27 3.66
CA TRP A 67 2.18 -9.43 3.90
C TRP A 67 2.69 -10.69 3.22
N ALA A 68 3.12 -10.60 1.95
CA ALA A 68 3.71 -11.72 1.23
C ALA A 68 4.99 -12.23 1.94
N LEU A 69 5.83 -11.31 2.40
CA LEU A 69 7.04 -11.63 3.19
C LEU A 69 6.69 -12.30 4.52
N GLY A 70 5.67 -11.80 5.24
CA GLY A 70 5.17 -12.40 6.48
C GLY A 70 4.67 -13.83 6.28
N LEU A 71 3.84 -14.06 5.25
CA LEU A 71 3.38 -15.39 4.89
C LEU A 71 4.54 -16.33 4.53
N ARG A 72 5.53 -15.84 3.76
CA ARG A 72 6.72 -16.62 3.38
C ARG A 72 7.60 -16.93 4.59
N ALA A 73 7.78 -16.00 5.52
CA ALA A 73 8.54 -16.21 6.75
C ALA A 73 7.86 -17.25 7.66
N LEU A 74 6.54 -17.16 7.83
CA LEU A 74 5.78 -18.12 8.63
C LEU A 74 5.84 -19.54 8.04
N GLY A 75 5.69 -19.67 6.73
CA GLY A 75 5.84 -20.96 6.04
C GLY A 75 7.23 -21.58 6.18
N ARG A 76 8.29 -20.74 6.11
CA ARG A 76 9.67 -21.20 6.38
C ARG A 76 9.85 -21.69 7.81
N ARG A 77 9.32 -20.96 8.81
CA ARG A 77 9.41 -21.36 10.23
C ARG A 77 8.69 -22.68 10.51
N VAL A 78 7.52 -22.91 9.92
CA VAL A 78 6.77 -24.17 10.09
C VAL A 78 7.54 -25.34 9.48
N ARG A 79 8.17 -25.17 8.32
CA ARG A 79 8.99 -26.22 7.70
C ARG A 79 10.27 -26.52 8.48
N ALA A 80 10.90 -25.51 9.09
CA ALA A 80 12.10 -25.68 9.91
C ALA A 80 11.83 -26.34 11.29
N ARG A 81 10.58 -26.30 11.78
CA ARG A 81 10.16 -26.94 13.04
C ARG A 81 9.64 -28.37 12.87
N ARG A 82 9.49 -28.84 11.64
CA ARG A 82 8.98 -30.18 11.30
C ARG A 82 10.15 -31.07 10.92
#